data_AF-A0A1D1VLZ9-F1
#
_entry.id   AF-A0A1D1VLZ9-F1
#
_cell.length_a   1.000
_cell.length_b   1.000
_cell.length_c   1.000
_cell.angle_alpha   90.00
_cell.angle_beta   90.00
_cell.angle_gamma   90.00
#
_symmetry.space_group_name_H-M   'P 1'
#
loop_
_entity.id
_entity.type
_entity.pdbx_description
1 polymer ?
#
loop_
_entity_poly.entity_id
_entity_poly.type
_entity_poly.pdbx_seq_one_letter_code
_entity_poly.pdbx_strand_id
1 'polypeptide(L)' 'MSERRYLTLYRIAKDALVAQASSVPSVSAFSGGGRYVTVLRNRLEPEALQAMLCLNSWTVVSEAMVAMMTDDE' A
#
# COMPACT_ATOMS: atom_id res chain seq x y z
N MET A 1 19.29 15.56 0.22
CA MET A 1 20.51 16.19 0.81
C MET A 1 20.79 15.74 2.26
N SER A 2 19.81 15.25 3.01
CA SER A 2 19.97 14.82 4.43
C SER A 2 20.56 13.41 4.59
N GLU A 3 20.27 12.49 3.66
CA GLU A 3 20.72 11.10 3.66
C GLU A 3 22.24 10.94 3.79
N ARG A 4 23.02 11.72 3.04
CA ARG A 4 24.49 11.65 3.07
C ARG A 4 25.12 12.32 4.29
N ARG A 5 24.41 13.25 4.94
CA ARG A 5 24.94 14.00 6.10
C ARG A 5 24.67 13.29 7.42
N TYR A 6 23.56 12.56 7.51
CA TYR A 6 23.14 11.90 8.75
C TYR A 6 22.71 10.48 8.48
N LEU A 7 23.63 9.63 8.00
CA LEU A 7 23.32 8.27 7.53
C LEU A 7 22.52 7.45 8.57
N THR A 8 22.95 7.47 9.83
CA THR A 8 22.29 6.71 10.92
C THR A 8 20.92 7.29 11.26
N LEU A 9 20.80 8.61 11.43
CA LEU A 9 19.51 9.25 11.72
C LEU A 9 18.54 9.13 10.56
N TYR A 10 19.04 9.19 9.32
CA TYR A 10 18.24 9.02 8.13
C TYR A 10 17.66 7.61 8.05
N ARG A 11 18.45 6.57 8.37
CA ARG A 11 17.95 5.19 8.47
C ARG A 11 16.87 5.04 9.54
N ILE A 12 17.13 5.56 10.75
CA ILE A 12 16.15 5.54 11.84
C ILE A 12 14.87 6.28 11.45
N ALA A 13 14.99 7.47 10.84
CA ALA A 13 13.83 8.26 10.42
C ALA A 13 13.04 7.54 9.32
N LYS A 14 13.73 6.91 8.36
CA LYS A 14 13.08 6.11 7.32
C LYS A 14 12.30 4.96 7.94
N ASP A 15 12.88 4.22 8.87
CA ASP A 15 12.20 3.09 9.50
C ASP A 15 11.04 3.54 10.41
N ALA A 16 11.25 4.59 11.20
CA ALA A 16 10.25 5.10 12.15
C ALA A 16 9.07 5.82 11.46
N LEU A 17 9.31 6.54 10.37
CA LEU A 17 8.28 7.33 9.67
C LEU A 17 7.54 6.54 8.59
N VAL A 18 8.04 5.37 8.19
CA VAL A 18 7.33 4.46 7.27
C VAL A 18 6.11 3.82 7.94
N ALA A 19 6.10 3.73 9.28
CA ALA A 19 4.94 3.23 10.01
C ALA A 19 3.72 4.14 9.80
N GLN A 20 2.62 3.57 9.33
CA GLN A 20 1.38 4.31 9.17
C GLN A 20 0.85 4.74 10.56
N ALA A 21 0.53 6.02 10.71
CA ALA A 21 -0.01 6.56 11.96
C ALA A 21 -1.44 6.05 12.29
N SER A 22 -2.11 5.43 11.32
CA SER A 22 -3.48 4.93 11.44
C SER A 22 -3.68 3.65 10.64
N SER A 23 -4.62 2.81 11.10
CA SER A 23 -5.06 1.61 10.37
C SER A 23 -6.03 1.92 9.22
N VAL A 24 -6.51 3.17 9.09
CA VAL A 24 -7.46 3.59 8.05
C VAL A 24 -7.08 3.15 6.62
N PRO A 25 -5.80 3.23 6.18
CA PRO A 25 -5.41 2.74 4.86
C PRO A 25 -5.68 1.25 4.66
N SER A 26 -5.39 0.43 5.67
CA SER A 26 -5.67 -1.00 5.64
C SER A 26 -7.18 -1.28 5.65
N VAL A 27 -7.94 -0.56 6.50
CA VAL A 27 -9.41 -0.69 6.58
C VAL A 27 -10.08 -0.26 5.27
N SER A 28 -9.56 0.78 4.60
CA SER A 28 -10.02 1.22 3.28
C SER A 28 -9.80 0.14 2.22
N ALA A 29 -8.62 -0.48 2.19
CA ALA A 29 -8.34 -1.60 1.30
C ALA A 29 -9.29 -2.79 1.56
N PHE A 30 -9.60 -3.10 2.83
CA PHE A 30 -10.54 -4.16 3.19
C PHE A 30 -12.02 -3.82 2.90
N SER A 31 -12.40 -2.54 2.86
CA SER A 31 -13.78 -2.13 2.61
C SER A 31 -14.30 -2.59 1.24
N GLY A 32 -13.41 -2.68 0.23
CA GLY A 32 -13.73 -3.26 -1.07
C GLY A 32 -13.91 -4.78 -1.03
N GLY A 33 -13.23 -5.46 -0.10
CA GLY A 33 -13.26 -6.92 0.10
C GLY A 33 -14.65 -7.47 0.39
N GLY A 34 -15.50 -6.70 1.10
CA GLY A 34 -16.85 -7.11 1.45
C GLY A 34 -17.74 -7.45 0.25
N ARG A 35 -17.50 -6.81 -0.91
CA ARG A 35 -18.24 -7.08 -2.16
C ARG A 35 -17.96 -8.47 -2.72
N TYR A 36 -16.74 -8.96 -2.53
CA TYR A 36 -16.29 -10.28 -2.97
C TYR A 36 -16.65 -11.39 -1.98
N VAL A 37 -16.77 -11.06 -0.69
CA VAL A 37 -17.17 -12.02 0.35
C VAL A 37 -18.69 -12.21 0.43
N THR A 38 -19.48 -11.16 0.17
CA THR A 38 -20.93 -11.18 0.47
C THR A 38 -21.87 -10.93 -0.72
N VAL A 39 -21.51 -10.10 -1.69
CA VAL A 39 -22.44 -9.61 -2.73
C VAL A 39 -22.40 -10.42 -4.02
N LEU A 40 -21.20 -10.78 -4.48
CA LEU A 40 -21.02 -11.72 -5.59
C LEU A 40 -20.76 -13.08 -4.97
N ARG A 41 -21.64 -14.07 -5.19
CA ARG A 41 -21.52 -15.47 -4.69
C ARG A 41 -20.32 -16.24 -5.27
N ASN A 42 -19.20 -15.57 -5.54
CA ASN A 42 -17.93 -16.22 -5.83
C ASN A 42 -17.32 -16.56 -4.47
N ARG A 43 -17.40 -17.83 -4.05
CA ARG A 43 -16.58 -18.33 -2.94
C ARG A 43 -15.12 -18.29 -3.39
N LEU A 44 -14.51 -17.11 -3.35
CA LEU A 44 -13.06 -17.00 -3.41
C LEU A 44 -12.51 -17.61 -2.13
N GLU A 45 -11.52 -18.48 -2.28
CA GLU A 45 -10.71 -18.92 -1.16
C GLU A 45 -10.11 -17.68 -0.45
N PRO A 46 -10.02 -17.68 0.89
CA PRO A 46 -9.38 -16.59 1.64
C PRO A 46 -8.01 -16.18 1.08
N GLU A 47 -7.24 -17.17 0.62
CA GLU A 47 -5.92 -17.04 0.02
C GLU A 47 -5.98 -16.25 -1.30
N ALA A 48 -6.96 -16.56 -2.16
CA ALA A 48 -7.17 -15.85 -3.42
C ALA A 48 -7.63 -14.41 -3.19
N LEU A 49 -8.44 -14.18 -2.15
CA LEU A 49 -8.89 -12.84 -1.76
C LEU A 49 -7.74 -12.00 -1.23
N GLN A 50 -6.88 -12.57 -0.38
CA GLN A 50 -5.68 -11.90 0.12
C GLN A 50 -4.73 -11.56 -1.03
N ALA A 51 -4.50 -12.49 -1.95
CA ALA A 51 -3.66 -12.24 -3.13
C ALA A 51 -4.21 -11.08 -3.98
N MET A 52 -5.53 -11.04 -4.21
CA MET A 52 -6.17 -9.93 -4.91
C MET A 52 -6.02 -8.59 -4.18
N LEU A 53 -6.21 -8.55 -2.86
CA LEU A 53 -6.01 -7.33 -2.06
C LEU A 53 -4.56 -6.83 -2.15
N CYS A 54 -3.58 -7.74 -2.06
CA CYS A 54 -2.17 -7.40 -2.21
C CYS A 54 -1.87 -6.85 -3.61
N LEU A 55 -2.33 -7.53 -4.66
CA LEU A 55 -2.16 -7.09 -6.05
C LEU A 55 -2.74 -5.70 -6.26
N ASN A 56 -3.97 -5.46 -5.81
CA ASN A 56 -4.64 -4.16 -5.94
C ASN A 56 -3.92 -3.06 -5.14
N SER A 57 -3.38 -3.38 -3.95
CA SER A 57 -2.57 -2.43 -3.19
C SER A 57 -1.27 -2.08 -3.92
N TRP A 58 -0.63 -3.05 -4.57
CA TRP A 58 0.64 -2.84 -5.27
C TRP A 58 0.47 -2.09 -6.60
N THR A 59 -0.62 -2.33 -7.34
CA THR A 59 -0.90 -1.59 -8.57
C THR A 59 -1.09 -0.10 -8.28
N VAL A 60 -1.82 0.26 -7.23
CA VAL A 60 -1.99 1.68 -6.83
C VAL A 60 -0.65 2.32 -6.48
N VAL A 61 0.22 1.62 -5.75
CA VAL A 61 1.56 2.13 -5.44
C VAL A 61 2.42 2.26 -6.69
N SER A 62 2.36 1.29 -7.60
CA SER A 62 3.09 1.31 -8.86
C SER A 62 2.64 2.46 -9.75
N GLU A 63 1.34 2.70 -9.88
CA GLU A 63 0.79 3.82 -10.66
C GLU A 63 1.19 5.16 -10.05
N ALA A 64 1.14 5.30 -8.72
CA ALA A 64 1.60 6.50 -8.04
C ALA A 64 3.12 6.74 -8.23
N MET A 65 3.92 5.68 -8.19
CA MET A 65 5.36 5.75 -8.47
C MET A 65 5.63 6.18 -9.92
N VAL A 66 4.87 5.65 -10.88
CA VAL A 66 4.98 6.02 -12.30
C VAL A 66 4.58 7.48 -12.50
N ALA A 67 3.47 7.93 -11.92
CA ALA A 67 3.01 9.32 -11.99
C ALA A 67 4.08 10.30 -11.46
N MET A 68 4.68 9.99 -10.30
CA MET A 68 5.78 10.79 -9.73
C MET A 68 7.04 10.84 -10.62
N MET A 69 7.24 9.90 -11.54
CA MET A 69 8.35 9.92 -12.50
C MET A 69 8.00 10.64 -13.80
N THR A 70 6.71 10.80 -14.12
CA THR A 70 6.24 11.48 -15.33
C THR A 70 5.88 12.95 -15.13
N ASP A 71 5.73 13.41 -13.89
CA ASP A 71 5.42 14.81 -13.53
C ASP A 71 6.66 15.74 -13.52
N ASP A 72 7.80 15.33 -14.09
CA ASP A 72 9.04 16.12 -14.23
C ASP A 72 9.12 16.92 -15.57
N GLU A 73 8.01 17.10 -16.32
CA GLU A 73 7.89 18.09 -17.43
C GLU A 73 7.18 19.39 -17.02
#